data_AF-A0A410UKA9-F1
#
_entry.id   AF-A0A410UKA9-F1
#
_cell.length_a   1.000
_cell.length_b   1.000
_cell.length_c   1.000
_cell.angle_alpha   90.00
_cell.angle_beta   90.00
_cell.angle_gamma   90.00
#
_symmetry.space_group_name_H-M   'P 1'
#
loop_
_entity.id
_entity.type
_entity.pdbx_description
1 polymer ?
#
loop_
_entity_poly.entity_id
_entity_poly.type
_entity_poly.pdbx_seq_one_letter_code
_entity_poly.pdbx_strand_id
1 'polypeptide(L)'
;MPMKSYRRSEDLRALWPWLPLWTLGALIAIFSHGPMPLYSTRTLAVAWEMWHEHHWLVPHINGEPYSEKVPLLFWLIHAGWFVFGVSDVWPRVLEVIFGATQLVLVSVLARRLFPNRPWVAKAAPWMLLALSYAFLFGLQIMYEVLLVDCVLGALLCLTPKTRRAEPRWLLFGLLIGAGLLTKGPVMLLHIAFPWLLGPMWNDWARENRRRWYTCGGLAMLLGLAMLLAWAIPAGFSGGDAYRHRLFFTQTAGRVVKEVQTDQKLQSHPRWFGWYLVWLPMLLFPFSGWPRVWVALGALRKPLDHGLRFALCWLVPSLVVFSVISGKQWYYLLPEFAGWMLLLAGAIAVLRERHGKLADNYWLGSWPLGLGSIFFAGFLFALPYLTQGHHLHNDWVEGAASYSRTFSVIFLLLGCLLLVRGRGEMRRVAIAGLVGVLALNTLFTLTLWRKYDLTPASTVIATAEAENRAIAIEGNYEGQFHFAGRLSQPITELWDGEAMQDFARKHPDGLIITHPDKLESSALRYAVLVQPFRSSWVEVWPASTLADLRAGRTPDEPSQPPTIFPAPTALQYGSQP
;
A
#
# COMPACT_ATOMS: atom_id res chain seq x y z
N MET A 1 21.67 39.89 -14.08
CA MET A 1 20.69 38.79 -14.16
C MET A 1 21.40 37.44 -14.31
N PRO A 2 21.55 36.62 -13.25
CA PRO A 2 21.84 35.21 -13.39
C PRO A 2 20.70 34.39 -12.74
N MET A 3 19.47 34.48 -13.26
CA MET A 3 18.28 34.22 -12.42
C MET A 3 17.47 32.96 -12.71
N LYS A 4 17.61 32.30 -13.87
CA LYS A 4 16.75 31.15 -14.22
C LYS A 4 17.50 29.81 -14.26
N SER A 5 18.66 29.77 -14.91
CA SER A 5 19.49 28.55 -14.99
C SER A 5 20.07 28.16 -13.63
N TYR A 6 20.64 29.13 -12.90
CA TYR A 6 21.23 28.93 -11.59
C TYR A 6 20.21 28.39 -10.55
N ARG A 7 19.01 28.97 -10.49
CA ARG A 7 17.92 28.50 -9.60
C ARG A 7 17.45 27.08 -9.93
N ARG A 8 17.34 26.71 -11.21
CA ARG A 8 16.99 25.34 -11.62
C ARG A 8 18.07 24.34 -11.19
N SER A 9 19.34 24.71 -11.30
CA SER A 9 20.45 23.86 -10.88
C SER A 9 20.48 23.64 -9.37
N GLU A 10 20.17 24.67 -8.57
CA GLU A 10 20.05 24.56 -7.11
C GLU A 10 18.85 23.71 -6.70
N ASP A 11 17.72 23.83 -7.40
CA ASP A 11 16.54 23.00 -7.17
C ASP A 11 16.82 21.52 -7.43
N LEU A 12 17.50 21.19 -8.54
CA LEU A 12 17.92 19.82 -8.84
C LEU A 12 18.95 19.29 -7.83
N ARG A 13 19.92 20.12 -7.41
CA ARG A 13 20.88 19.77 -6.35
C ARG A 13 20.21 19.49 -5.01
N ALA A 14 19.07 20.11 -4.72
CA ALA A 14 18.31 19.85 -3.51
C ALA A 14 17.58 18.49 -3.51
N LEU A 15 17.30 17.92 -4.69
CA LEU A 15 16.70 16.59 -4.86
C LEU A 15 17.75 15.46 -4.82
N TRP A 16 18.98 15.77 -5.26
CA TRP A 16 20.08 14.81 -5.44
C TRP A 16 20.38 13.85 -4.27
N PRO A 17 20.32 14.25 -2.98
CA PRO A 17 20.80 13.35 -1.92
C PRO A 17 19.78 12.32 -1.45
N TRP A 18 18.48 12.51 -1.71
CA TRP A 18 17.42 11.61 -1.21
C TRP A 18 16.63 10.91 -2.32
N LEU A 19 16.44 11.57 -3.47
CA LEU A 19 15.62 11.01 -4.54
C LEU A 19 16.27 9.76 -5.17
N PRO A 20 17.54 9.78 -5.62
CA PRO A 20 18.20 8.58 -6.15
C PRO A 20 18.33 7.48 -5.10
N LEU A 21 18.59 7.84 -3.83
CA LEU A 21 18.72 6.88 -2.74
C LEU A 21 17.41 6.12 -2.51
N TRP A 22 16.29 6.84 -2.40
CA TRP A 22 14.98 6.21 -2.21
C TRP A 22 14.56 5.44 -3.46
N THR A 23 14.75 5.99 -4.66
CA THR A 23 14.41 5.30 -5.91
C THR A 23 15.18 4.00 -6.08
N LEU A 24 16.49 3.98 -5.78
CA LEU A 24 17.29 2.76 -5.82
C LEU A 24 16.79 1.75 -4.79
N GLY A 25 16.54 2.18 -3.54
CA GLY A 25 15.99 1.31 -2.50
C GLY A 25 14.63 0.73 -2.89
N ALA A 26 13.73 1.56 -3.42
CA ALA A 26 12.41 1.18 -3.89
C ALA A 26 12.47 0.17 -5.04
N LEU A 27 13.35 0.38 -6.03
CA LEU A 27 13.56 -0.54 -7.13
C LEU A 27 14.12 -1.88 -6.65
N ILE A 28 15.10 -1.87 -5.73
CA ILE A 28 15.62 -3.11 -5.16
C ILE A 28 14.51 -3.85 -4.41
N ALA A 29 13.79 -3.18 -3.53
CA ALA A 29 12.76 -3.80 -2.69
C ALA A 29 11.56 -4.31 -3.48
N ILE A 30 11.01 -3.50 -4.40
CA ILE A 30 9.88 -3.94 -5.22
C ILE A 30 10.35 -5.09 -6.10
N PHE A 31 11.53 -4.96 -6.74
CA PHE A 31 12.45 -5.93 -7.35
C PHE A 31 12.53 -7.34 -6.75
N SER A 32 12.75 -7.38 -5.43
CA SER A 32 13.22 -8.55 -4.68
C SER A 32 12.32 -9.77 -4.79
N HIS A 33 11.02 -9.57 -4.98
CA HIS A 33 10.02 -10.62 -5.09
C HIS A 33 8.91 -10.24 -6.08
N GLY A 34 8.00 -11.17 -6.36
CA GLY A 34 6.85 -10.93 -7.23
C GLY A 34 5.80 -9.98 -6.63
N PRO A 35 4.74 -9.67 -7.38
CA PRO A 35 3.62 -8.86 -6.89
C PRO A 35 2.94 -9.51 -5.68
N MET A 36 2.73 -8.75 -4.61
CA MET A 36 2.11 -9.27 -3.38
C MET A 36 0.68 -9.77 -3.62
N PRO A 37 0.34 -11.00 -3.19
CA PRO A 37 -1.01 -11.55 -3.32
C PRO A 37 -2.10 -10.73 -2.63
N LEU A 38 -3.31 -10.74 -3.18
CA LEU A 38 -4.54 -10.04 -2.75
C LEU A 38 -4.48 -8.50 -2.77
N TYR A 39 -3.29 -7.92 -2.92
CA TYR A 39 -3.10 -6.50 -3.16
C TYR A 39 -2.73 -6.29 -4.63
N SER A 40 -1.46 -6.49 -4.96
CA SER A 40 -0.92 -6.24 -6.29
C SER A 40 -1.49 -7.21 -7.32
N THR A 41 -1.64 -8.50 -6.98
CA THR A 41 -2.18 -9.50 -7.92
C THR A 41 -3.63 -9.21 -8.31
N ARG A 42 -4.46 -8.71 -7.38
CA ARG A 42 -5.85 -8.34 -7.64
C ARG A 42 -5.95 -7.13 -8.59
N THR A 43 -5.14 -6.09 -8.36
CA THR A 43 -5.08 -4.93 -9.27
C THR A 43 -4.60 -5.35 -10.66
N LEU A 44 -3.58 -6.22 -10.71
CA LEU A 44 -3.05 -6.74 -11.97
C LEU A 44 -4.04 -7.65 -12.71
N ALA A 45 -4.86 -8.44 -12.00
CA ALA A 45 -5.92 -9.26 -12.58
C ALA A 45 -6.95 -8.40 -13.30
N VAL A 46 -7.44 -7.34 -12.65
CA VAL A 46 -8.38 -6.40 -13.26
C VAL A 46 -7.76 -5.74 -14.50
N ALA A 47 -6.51 -5.27 -14.38
CA ALA A 47 -5.81 -4.69 -15.52
C ALA A 47 -5.66 -5.69 -16.67
N TRP A 48 -5.35 -6.96 -16.37
CA TRP A 48 -5.21 -8.02 -17.34
C TRP A 48 -6.50 -8.35 -18.07
N GLU A 49 -7.60 -8.56 -17.36
CA GLU A 49 -8.90 -8.86 -17.97
C GLU A 49 -9.35 -7.70 -18.87
N MET A 50 -9.26 -6.46 -18.38
CA MET A 50 -9.57 -5.28 -19.20
C MET A 50 -8.70 -5.20 -20.47
N TRP A 51 -7.44 -5.60 -20.38
CA TRP A 51 -6.52 -5.59 -21.53
C TRP A 51 -6.84 -6.72 -22.52
N HIS A 52 -7.07 -7.91 -22.01
CA HIS A 52 -7.33 -9.13 -22.78
C HIS A 52 -8.67 -9.07 -23.51
N GLU A 53 -9.73 -8.62 -22.83
CA GLU A 53 -11.09 -8.51 -23.38
C GLU A 53 -11.33 -7.19 -24.14
N HIS A 54 -10.33 -6.30 -24.20
CA HIS A 54 -10.46 -4.96 -24.77
C HIS A 54 -11.55 -4.09 -24.11
N HIS A 55 -11.82 -4.35 -22.82
CA HIS A 55 -12.75 -3.59 -21.99
C HIS A 55 -12.07 -2.40 -21.30
N TRP A 56 -11.95 -1.28 -22.01
CA TRP A 56 -11.23 -0.09 -21.53
C TRP A 56 -12.02 0.79 -20.54
N LEU A 57 -13.34 0.66 -20.55
CA LEU A 57 -14.24 1.57 -19.84
C LEU A 57 -14.72 1.01 -18.50
N VAL A 58 -15.03 -0.29 -18.47
CA VAL A 58 -15.57 -1.00 -17.30
C VAL A 58 -14.49 -1.94 -16.77
N PRO A 59 -14.02 -1.75 -15.53
CA PRO A 59 -13.15 -2.72 -14.88
C PRO A 59 -13.86 -4.08 -14.74
N HIS A 60 -13.16 -5.18 -14.99
CA HIS A 60 -13.67 -6.54 -14.84
C HIS A 60 -12.76 -7.35 -13.91
N ILE A 61 -13.34 -8.29 -13.16
CA ILE A 61 -12.59 -9.28 -12.39
C ILE A 61 -13.35 -10.60 -12.42
N ASN A 62 -12.64 -11.69 -12.74
CA ASN A 62 -13.19 -13.02 -12.89
C ASN A 62 -14.39 -13.06 -13.86
N GLY A 63 -14.32 -12.33 -14.98
CA GLY A 63 -15.38 -12.27 -15.99
C GLY A 63 -16.58 -11.37 -15.64
N GLU A 64 -16.57 -10.73 -14.47
CA GLU A 64 -17.70 -9.92 -14.00
C GLU A 64 -17.34 -8.41 -13.89
N PRO A 65 -18.27 -7.49 -14.23
CA PRO A 65 -18.06 -6.05 -14.06
C PRO A 65 -17.75 -5.64 -12.61
N TYR A 66 -16.53 -5.12 -12.40
CA TYR A 66 -16.03 -4.71 -11.09
C TYR A 66 -16.33 -3.24 -10.78
N SER A 67 -17.59 -2.97 -10.41
CA SER A 67 -18.10 -1.61 -10.15
C SER A 67 -17.36 -0.84 -9.04
N GLU A 68 -16.76 -1.53 -8.08
CA GLU A 68 -16.12 -0.93 -6.89
C GLU A 68 -14.86 -0.08 -7.16
N LYS A 69 -14.33 -0.13 -8.39
CA LYS A 69 -13.09 0.54 -8.76
C LYS A 69 -13.28 1.50 -9.92
N VAL A 70 -12.42 2.50 -9.93
CA VAL A 70 -12.33 3.56 -10.93
C VAL A 70 -11.05 3.38 -11.77
N PRO A 71 -10.99 3.92 -12.99
CA PRO A 71 -10.17 3.32 -14.04
C PRO A 71 -8.75 3.87 -14.15
N LEU A 72 -8.41 4.98 -13.48
CA LEU A 72 -7.21 5.75 -13.83
C LEU A 72 -5.92 4.94 -13.68
N LEU A 73 -5.80 4.14 -12.61
CA LEU A 73 -4.61 3.30 -12.43
C LEU A 73 -4.47 2.27 -13.55
N PHE A 74 -5.58 1.64 -13.97
CA PHE A 74 -5.57 0.66 -15.05
C PHE A 74 -5.18 1.29 -16.38
N TRP A 75 -5.70 2.48 -16.69
CA TRP A 75 -5.30 3.22 -17.89
C TRP A 75 -3.80 3.55 -17.91
N LEU A 76 -3.21 3.88 -16.77
CA LEU A 76 -1.76 4.12 -16.68
C LEU A 76 -0.94 2.83 -16.81
N ILE A 77 -1.44 1.71 -16.28
CA ILE A 77 -0.85 0.38 -16.49
C ILE A 77 -0.87 0.02 -17.97
N HIS A 78 -2.04 0.13 -18.60
CA HIS A 78 -2.24 -0.16 -20.01
C HIS A 78 -1.42 0.73 -20.93
N ALA A 79 -1.29 2.02 -20.62
CA ALA A 79 -0.44 2.93 -21.40
C ALA A 79 1.01 2.43 -21.49
N GLY A 80 1.54 1.83 -20.42
CA GLY A 80 2.86 1.20 -20.48
C GLY A 80 2.85 -0.18 -21.12
N TRP A 81 1.80 -0.98 -20.94
CA TRP A 81 1.69 -2.26 -21.68
C TRP A 81 1.59 -2.07 -23.19
N PHE A 82 1.00 -0.97 -23.65
CA PHE A 82 1.00 -0.60 -25.08
C PHE A 82 2.41 -0.35 -25.62
N VAL A 83 3.33 0.16 -24.79
CA VAL A 83 4.69 0.52 -25.22
C VAL A 83 5.69 -0.61 -24.96
N PHE A 84 5.59 -1.29 -23.82
CA PHE A 84 6.58 -2.24 -23.30
C PHE A 84 6.11 -3.70 -23.33
N GLY A 85 4.86 -3.96 -23.73
CA GLY A 85 4.23 -5.26 -23.64
C GLY A 85 3.70 -5.58 -22.23
N VAL A 86 2.85 -6.61 -22.15
CA VAL A 86 2.18 -6.99 -20.91
C VAL A 86 3.17 -7.69 -19.97
N SER A 87 3.46 -7.05 -18.84
CA SER A 87 4.32 -7.57 -17.77
C SER A 87 3.98 -6.90 -16.43
N ASP A 88 4.47 -7.44 -15.32
CA ASP A 88 4.36 -6.78 -14.01
C ASP A 88 5.45 -5.70 -13.80
N VAL A 89 6.44 -5.63 -14.69
CA VAL A 89 7.57 -4.69 -14.62
C VAL A 89 7.09 -3.23 -14.69
N TRP A 90 6.30 -2.88 -15.70
CA TRP A 90 5.82 -1.50 -15.85
C TRP A 90 4.96 -1.04 -14.66
N PRO A 91 3.93 -1.79 -14.22
CA PRO A 91 3.17 -1.45 -13.02
C PRO A 91 4.04 -1.22 -11.77
N ARG A 92 5.10 -2.02 -11.57
CA ARG A 92 6.03 -1.85 -10.44
C ARG A 92 6.87 -0.59 -10.57
N VAL A 93 7.40 -0.30 -11.77
CA VAL A 93 8.10 0.96 -12.04
C VAL A 93 7.19 2.17 -11.83
N LEU A 94 5.91 2.05 -12.20
CA LEU A 94 4.90 3.09 -12.02
C LEU A 94 4.71 3.44 -10.54
N GLU A 95 4.63 2.45 -9.64
CA GLU A 95 4.55 2.69 -8.18
C GLU A 95 5.79 3.41 -7.64
N VAL A 96 6.98 3.05 -8.14
CA VAL A 96 8.22 3.77 -7.79
C VAL A 96 8.19 5.22 -8.28
N ILE A 97 7.67 5.48 -9.47
CA ILE A 97 7.49 6.85 -10.00
C ILE A 97 6.54 7.65 -9.11
N PHE A 98 5.44 7.04 -8.66
CA PHE A 98 4.51 7.70 -7.75
C PHE A 98 5.16 8.04 -6.42
N GLY A 99 5.79 7.08 -5.73
CA GLY A 99 6.46 7.36 -4.46
C GLY A 99 7.58 8.42 -4.59
N ALA A 100 8.34 8.43 -5.69
CA ALA A 100 9.31 9.48 -6.00
C ALA A 100 8.65 10.85 -6.16
N THR A 101 7.50 10.90 -6.83
CA THR A 101 6.69 12.10 -7.02
C THR A 101 6.19 12.64 -5.68
N GLN A 102 5.74 11.78 -4.77
CA GLN A 102 5.32 12.16 -3.41
C GLN A 102 6.43 12.88 -2.63
N LEU A 103 7.67 12.37 -2.70
CA LEU A 103 8.82 12.99 -2.04
C LEU A 103 9.12 14.39 -2.61
N VAL A 104 9.01 14.57 -3.93
CA VAL A 104 9.15 15.88 -4.57
C VAL A 104 8.01 16.81 -4.13
N LEU A 105 6.76 16.33 -4.17
CA LEU A 105 5.58 17.12 -3.81
C LEU A 105 5.64 17.60 -2.37
N VAL A 106 6.04 16.74 -1.41
CA VAL A 106 6.17 17.14 0.00
C VAL A 106 7.29 18.15 0.20
N SER A 107 8.42 18.03 -0.52
CA SER A 107 9.51 19.03 -0.45
C SER A 107 9.07 20.39 -0.98
N VAL A 108 8.30 20.42 -2.08
CA VAL A 108 7.77 21.66 -2.65
C VAL A 108 6.68 22.27 -1.75
N LEU A 109 5.80 21.45 -1.17
CA LEU A 109 4.80 21.88 -0.18
C LEU A 109 5.49 22.52 1.02
N ALA A 110 6.47 21.83 1.61
CA ALA A 110 7.25 22.32 2.73
C ALA A 110 7.89 23.68 2.44
N ARG A 111 8.49 23.84 1.25
CA ARG A 111 9.12 25.10 0.84
C ARG A 111 8.13 26.26 0.78
N ARG A 112 6.91 26.03 0.31
CA ARG A 112 5.88 27.07 0.17
C ARG A 112 5.17 27.40 1.48
N LEU A 113 4.98 26.39 2.33
CA LEU A 113 4.30 26.53 3.61
C LEU A 113 5.21 27.08 4.71
N PHE A 114 6.52 26.85 4.60
CA PHE A 114 7.53 27.28 5.56
C PHE A 114 8.63 28.15 4.92
N PRO A 115 8.29 29.30 4.31
CA PRO A 115 9.25 30.12 3.56
C PRO A 115 10.40 30.64 4.43
N ASN A 116 10.14 30.90 5.72
CA ASN A 116 11.13 31.38 6.67
C ASN A 116 11.95 30.24 7.31
N ARG A 117 11.62 28.97 7.02
CA ARG A 117 12.27 27.78 7.62
C ARG A 117 12.69 26.82 6.52
N PRO A 118 13.72 27.17 5.71
CA PRO A 118 14.14 26.34 4.58
C PRO A 118 14.61 24.94 4.97
N TRP A 119 14.96 24.72 6.24
CA TRP A 119 15.26 23.40 6.76
C TRP A 119 14.09 22.42 6.63
N VAL A 120 12.83 22.87 6.78
CA VAL A 120 11.64 22.02 6.67
C VAL A 120 11.54 21.39 5.29
N ALA A 121 11.79 22.17 4.23
CA ALA A 121 11.82 21.69 2.84
C ALA A 121 12.91 20.66 2.55
N LYS A 122 14.02 20.73 3.30
CA LYS A 122 15.11 19.75 3.24
C LYS A 122 14.82 18.52 4.10
N ALA A 123 14.08 18.65 5.19
CA ALA A 123 13.83 17.57 6.15
C ALA A 123 12.63 16.70 5.77
N ALA A 124 11.51 17.30 5.35
CA ALA A 124 10.28 16.60 5.04
C ALA A 124 10.43 15.39 4.08
N PRO A 125 11.16 15.46 2.95
CA PRO A 125 11.35 14.29 2.08
C PRO A 125 12.21 13.20 2.74
N TRP A 126 13.25 13.56 3.50
CA TRP A 126 14.03 12.60 4.29
C TRP A 126 13.19 11.92 5.37
N MET A 127 12.23 12.63 5.94
CA MET A 127 11.35 12.03 6.93
C MET A 127 10.34 11.11 6.26
N LEU A 128 9.72 11.53 5.15
CA LEU A 128 8.75 10.71 4.43
C LEU A 128 9.34 9.40 3.90
N LEU A 129 10.55 9.46 3.30
CA LEU A 129 11.22 8.27 2.75
C LEU A 129 11.60 7.22 3.80
N ALA A 130 11.64 7.61 5.08
CA ALA A 130 12.07 6.74 6.18
C ALA A 130 10.91 6.02 6.86
N LEU A 131 9.66 6.40 6.57
CA LEU A 131 8.48 5.77 7.16
C LEU A 131 8.37 4.33 6.66
N SER A 132 8.59 3.36 7.56
CA SER A 132 8.68 1.95 7.17
C SER A 132 7.37 1.43 6.58
N TYR A 133 6.23 1.79 7.16
CA TYR A 133 4.93 1.41 6.65
C TYR A 133 4.62 2.05 5.29
N ALA A 134 4.86 3.36 5.15
CA ALA A 134 4.66 4.08 3.89
C ALA A 134 5.56 3.53 2.77
N PHE A 135 6.80 3.16 3.11
CA PHE A 135 7.73 2.55 2.18
C PHE A 135 7.22 1.21 1.67
N LEU A 136 6.94 0.24 2.55
CA LEU A 136 6.51 -1.10 2.13
C LEU A 136 5.15 -1.10 1.42
N PHE A 137 4.22 -0.30 1.92
CA PHE A 137 2.89 -0.20 1.33
C PHE A 137 2.91 0.57 0.00
N GLY A 138 3.76 1.61 -0.10
CA GLY A 138 3.95 2.38 -1.33
C GLY A 138 4.59 1.59 -2.49
N LEU A 139 5.01 0.34 -2.25
CA LEU A 139 5.53 -0.57 -3.28
C LEU A 139 4.51 -1.64 -3.69
N GLN A 140 3.26 -1.54 -3.22
CA GLN A 140 2.17 -2.40 -3.68
C GLN A 140 1.47 -1.75 -4.87
N ILE A 141 1.10 -2.53 -5.89
CA ILE A 141 0.38 -2.02 -7.07
C ILE A 141 -1.07 -1.72 -6.67
N MET A 142 -1.30 -0.49 -6.23
CA MET A 142 -2.50 -0.09 -5.50
C MET A 142 -2.85 1.39 -5.74
N TYR A 143 -4.15 1.65 -5.86
CA TYR A 143 -4.73 2.97 -6.15
C TYR A 143 -4.35 4.05 -5.14
N GLU A 144 -4.08 3.65 -3.90
CA GLU A 144 -3.69 4.48 -2.77
C GLU A 144 -2.45 5.32 -3.07
N VAL A 145 -1.47 4.77 -3.77
CA VAL A 145 -0.19 5.44 -4.01
C VAL A 145 -0.37 6.58 -5.01
N LEU A 146 -1.10 6.35 -6.11
CA LEU A 146 -1.49 7.38 -7.07
C LEU A 146 -2.42 8.44 -6.44
N LEU A 147 -3.31 8.02 -5.54
CA LEU A 147 -4.19 8.95 -4.83
C LEU A 147 -3.39 9.97 -4.02
N VAL A 148 -2.30 9.54 -3.36
CA VAL A 148 -1.42 10.45 -2.61
C VAL A 148 -0.87 11.53 -3.53
N ASP A 149 -0.41 11.19 -4.74
CA ASP A 149 0.08 12.19 -5.71
C ASP A 149 -1.00 13.20 -6.10
N CYS A 150 -2.22 12.72 -6.35
CA CYS A 150 -3.36 13.58 -6.65
C CYS A 150 -3.66 14.52 -5.47
N VAL A 151 -3.69 14.00 -4.24
CA VAL A 151 -3.92 14.79 -3.02
C VAL A 151 -2.83 15.83 -2.83
N LEU A 152 -1.55 15.43 -2.82
CA LEU A 152 -0.43 16.35 -2.60
C LEU A 152 -0.33 17.39 -3.70
N GLY A 153 -0.57 17.00 -4.95
CA GLY A 153 -0.64 17.92 -6.09
C GLY A 153 -1.77 18.94 -5.94
N ALA A 154 -2.97 18.48 -5.53
CA ALA A 154 -4.13 19.33 -5.30
C ALA A 154 -3.87 20.33 -4.16
N LEU A 155 -3.35 19.86 -3.02
CA LEU A 155 -2.96 20.72 -1.90
C LEU A 155 -1.87 21.72 -2.30
N LEU A 156 -0.92 21.32 -3.14
CA LEU A 156 0.11 22.21 -3.69
C LEU A 156 -0.47 23.29 -4.62
N CYS A 157 -1.69 23.12 -5.14
CA CYS A 157 -2.39 24.16 -5.89
C CYS A 157 -3.02 25.23 -5.00
N LEU A 158 -3.32 24.91 -3.73
CA LEU A 158 -3.84 25.85 -2.73
C LEU A 158 -2.76 26.70 -2.07
N THR A 159 -1.50 26.26 -2.12
CA THR A 159 -0.38 26.98 -1.48
C THR A 159 0.14 28.15 -2.34
N PRO A 160 0.50 29.30 -1.72
CA PRO A 160 1.00 30.46 -2.43
C PRO A 160 2.38 30.20 -3.05
N LYS A 161 2.67 30.86 -4.17
CA LYS A 161 4.01 30.94 -4.78
C LYS A 161 4.60 32.33 -4.54
N THR A 162 5.93 32.44 -4.62
CA THR A 162 6.67 33.70 -4.48
C THR A 162 6.16 34.84 -5.38
N ARG A 163 5.61 34.52 -6.56
CA ARG A 163 5.08 35.51 -7.52
C ARG A 163 3.57 35.46 -7.73
N ARG A 164 2.86 34.63 -6.96
CA ARG A 164 1.41 34.43 -7.10
C ARG A 164 0.83 33.93 -5.77
N ALA A 165 0.09 34.80 -5.09
CA ALA A 165 -0.65 34.43 -3.89
C ALA A 165 -1.91 33.61 -4.19
N GLU A 166 -2.55 33.86 -5.34
CA GLU A 166 -3.78 33.17 -5.74
C GLU A 166 -3.56 31.66 -6.04
N PRO A 167 -4.43 30.77 -5.54
CA PRO A 167 -4.41 29.35 -5.88
C PRO A 167 -4.54 29.05 -7.38
N ARG A 168 -4.14 27.84 -7.78
CA ARG A 168 -4.25 27.35 -9.15
C ARG A 168 -5.53 26.53 -9.34
N TRP A 169 -6.69 27.20 -9.40
CA TRP A 169 -8.01 26.58 -9.39
C TRP A 169 -8.24 25.55 -10.49
N LEU A 170 -7.83 25.84 -11.74
CA LEU A 170 -7.99 24.87 -12.84
C LEU A 170 -7.23 23.57 -12.58
N LEU A 171 -5.93 23.69 -12.25
CA LEU A 171 -5.10 22.52 -11.95
C LEU A 171 -5.56 21.80 -10.67
N PHE A 172 -6.09 22.55 -9.68
CA PHE A 172 -6.72 21.98 -8.50
C PHE A 172 -7.90 21.09 -8.90
N GLY A 173 -8.81 21.57 -9.75
CA GLY A 173 -9.96 20.78 -10.23
C GLY A 173 -9.55 19.56 -11.07
N LEU A 174 -8.53 19.69 -11.93
CA LEU A 174 -8.00 18.55 -12.70
C LEU A 174 -7.43 17.45 -11.79
N LEU A 175 -6.70 17.83 -10.73
CA LEU A 175 -6.14 16.87 -9.78
C LEU A 175 -7.21 16.26 -8.87
N ILE A 176 -8.28 16.99 -8.55
CA ILE A 176 -9.47 16.43 -7.91
C ILE A 176 -10.09 15.37 -8.81
N GLY A 177 -10.31 15.68 -10.09
CA GLY A 177 -10.87 14.73 -11.06
C GLY A 177 -10.00 13.48 -11.21
N ALA A 178 -8.67 13.63 -11.31
CA ALA A 178 -7.74 12.50 -11.34
C ALA A 178 -7.81 11.65 -10.06
N GLY A 179 -7.87 12.27 -8.88
CA GLY A 179 -8.02 11.57 -7.61
C GLY A 179 -9.37 10.84 -7.48
N LEU A 180 -10.46 11.47 -7.94
CA LEU A 180 -11.78 10.84 -8.03
C LEU A 180 -11.77 9.63 -8.98
N LEU A 181 -11.08 9.72 -10.12
CA LEU A 181 -10.89 8.60 -11.05
C LEU A 181 -9.86 7.55 -10.56
N THR A 182 -9.20 7.78 -9.43
CA THR A 182 -8.27 6.83 -8.78
C THR A 182 -8.92 6.07 -7.64
N LYS A 183 -9.67 6.73 -6.76
CA LYS A 183 -10.28 6.08 -5.59
C LYS A 183 -11.67 6.61 -5.21
N GLY A 184 -12.38 7.19 -6.19
CA GLY A 184 -13.72 7.71 -6.00
C GLY A 184 -13.78 8.86 -4.98
N PRO A 185 -14.90 9.03 -4.26
CA PRO A 185 -15.17 10.22 -3.44
C PRO A 185 -14.22 10.39 -2.24
N VAL A 186 -13.44 9.36 -1.88
CA VAL A 186 -12.46 9.43 -0.79
C VAL A 186 -11.41 10.52 -1.04
N MET A 187 -11.10 10.84 -2.31
CA MET A 187 -10.26 11.99 -2.67
C MET A 187 -10.69 13.28 -1.98
N LEU A 188 -12.01 13.50 -1.86
CA LEU A 188 -12.55 14.73 -1.27
C LEU A 188 -12.27 14.82 0.23
N LEU A 189 -12.27 13.70 0.95
CA LEU A 189 -11.99 13.67 2.39
C LEU A 189 -10.58 14.19 2.71
N HIS A 190 -9.60 13.88 1.85
CA HIS A 190 -8.21 14.28 2.04
C HIS A 190 -7.96 15.78 1.79
N ILE A 191 -8.76 16.43 0.95
CA ILE A 191 -8.54 17.83 0.52
C ILE A 191 -9.57 18.82 1.08
N ALA A 192 -10.73 18.33 1.54
CA ALA A 192 -11.84 19.17 1.95
C ALA A 192 -11.43 20.11 3.08
N PHE A 193 -10.76 19.61 4.12
CA PHE A 193 -10.42 20.43 5.27
C PHE A 193 -9.36 21.51 4.99
N PRO A 194 -8.24 21.22 4.30
CA PRO A 194 -7.32 22.26 3.86
C PRO A 194 -7.99 23.34 3.00
N TRP A 195 -8.95 22.97 2.14
CA TRP A 195 -9.70 23.93 1.34
C TRP A 195 -10.71 24.73 2.18
N LEU A 196 -11.61 24.07 2.92
CA LEU A 196 -12.67 24.72 3.71
C LEU A 196 -12.09 25.64 4.79
N LEU A 197 -11.04 25.20 5.47
CA LEU A 197 -10.33 25.94 6.51
C LEU A 197 -9.24 26.86 5.95
N GLY A 198 -9.22 27.10 4.63
CA GLY A 198 -8.33 28.03 3.92
C GLY A 198 -8.02 29.33 4.68
N PRO A 199 -9.05 30.10 5.09
CA PRO A 199 -8.87 31.35 5.82
C PRO A 199 -8.14 31.24 7.17
N MET A 200 -7.98 30.04 7.73
CA MET A 200 -7.24 29.84 8.99
C MET A 200 -5.72 29.83 8.76
N TRP A 201 -5.25 29.41 7.58
CA TRP A 201 -3.83 29.20 7.29
C TRP A 201 -3.29 29.96 6.07
N ASN A 202 -4.16 30.51 5.21
CA ASN A 202 -3.79 31.22 3.98
C ASN A 202 -4.30 32.67 3.99
N ASP A 203 -3.42 33.64 3.79
CA ASP A 203 -3.79 35.07 3.81
C ASP A 203 -4.67 35.46 2.62
N TRP A 204 -4.33 35.00 1.43
CA TRP A 204 -5.14 35.27 0.24
C TRP A 204 -6.56 34.73 0.41
N ALA A 205 -6.71 33.55 1.03
CA ALA A 205 -8.03 32.99 1.36
C ALA A 205 -8.80 33.86 2.38
N ARG A 206 -8.10 34.44 3.37
CA ARG A 206 -8.68 35.33 4.38
C ARG A 206 -9.16 36.64 3.76
N GLU A 207 -8.38 37.21 2.85
CA GLU A 207 -8.66 38.48 2.16
C GLU A 207 -9.70 38.31 1.05
N ASN A 208 -9.69 37.18 0.34
CA ASN A 208 -10.51 36.93 -0.85
C ASN A 208 -11.49 35.76 -0.65
N ARG A 209 -12.18 35.71 0.51
CA ARG A 209 -13.05 34.58 0.89
C ARG A 209 -14.06 34.17 -0.18
N ARG A 210 -14.78 35.15 -0.76
CA ARG A 210 -15.77 34.89 -1.81
C ARG A 210 -15.12 34.17 -3.00
N ARG A 211 -13.97 34.66 -3.46
CA ARG A 211 -13.25 34.07 -4.60
C ARG A 211 -12.65 32.70 -4.26
N TRP A 212 -12.16 32.52 -3.03
CA TRP A 212 -11.67 31.22 -2.55
C TRP A 212 -12.71 30.12 -2.61
N TYR A 213 -13.92 30.38 -2.09
CA TYR A 213 -14.98 29.38 -2.07
C TYR A 213 -15.68 29.23 -3.43
N THR A 214 -15.86 30.31 -4.20
CA THR A 214 -16.47 30.22 -5.55
C THR A 214 -15.56 29.48 -6.53
N CYS A 215 -14.29 29.89 -6.66
CA CYS A 215 -13.36 29.20 -7.56
C CYS A 215 -13.01 27.79 -7.07
N GLY A 216 -12.95 27.58 -5.75
CA GLY A 216 -12.79 26.23 -5.18
C GLY A 216 -13.99 25.32 -5.45
N GLY A 217 -15.21 25.85 -5.34
CA GLY A 217 -16.43 25.13 -5.70
C GLY A 217 -16.49 24.79 -7.18
N LEU A 218 -16.12 25.72 -8.06
CA LEU A 218 -16.00 25.46 -9.51
C LEU A 218 -14.94 24.39 -9.82
N ALA A 219 -13.81 24.39 -9.09
CA ALA A 219 -12.81 23.33 -9.23
C ALA A 219 -13.33 21.97 -8.77
N MET A 220 -14.15 21.92 -7.72
CA MET A 220 -14.82 20.71 -7.27
C MET A 220 -15.80 20.18 -8.34
N LEU A 221 -16.59 21.07 -8.93
CA LEU A 221 -17.51 20.73 -10.02
C LEU A 221 -16.76 20.22 -11.26
N LEU A 222 -15.61 20.79 -11.59
CA LEU A 222 -14.75 20.27 -12.66
C LEU A 222 -14.29 18.84 -12.35
N GLY A 223 -13.81 18.58 -11.14
CA GLY A 223 -13.41 17.23 -10.73
C GLY A 223 -14.57 16.23 -10.82
N LEU A 224 -15.76 16.62 -10.35
CA LEU A 224 -16.96 15.80 -10.45
C LEU A 224 -17.37 15.56 -11.92
N ALA A 225 -17.28 16.58 -12.77
CA ALA A 225 -17.56 16.45 -14.19
C ALA A 225 -16.62 15.45 -14.87
N MET A 226 -15.33 15.41 -14.48
CA MET A 226 -14.39 14.39 -14.97
C MET A 226 -14.78 12.98 -14.51
N LEU A 227 -15.19 12.81 -13.26
CA LEU A 227 -15.66 11.52 -12.76
C LEU A 227 -16.91 11.07 -13.53
N LEU A 228 -17.88 11.97 -13.71
CA LEU A 228 -19.13 11.68 -14.43
C LEU A 228 -18.89 11.40 -15.91
N ALA A 229 -17.92 12.07 -16.54
CA ALA A 229 -17.54 11.83 -17.93
C ALA A 229 -17.08 10.37 -18.16
N TRP A 230 -16.57 9.70 -17.13
CA TRP A 230 -16.30 8.27 -17.16
C TRP A 230 -17.48 7.44 -16.64
N ALA A 231 -18.04 7.79 -15.48
CA ALA A 231 -19.02 6.96 -14.78
C ALA A 231 -20.33 6.80 -15.57
N ILE A 232 -20.77 7.83 -16.30
CA ILE A 232 -21.98 7.78 -17.12
C ILE A 232 -21.83 6.75 -18.25
N PRO A 233 -20.85 6.86 -19.17
CA PRO A 233 -20.71 5.87 -20.24
C PRO A 233 -20.37 4.48 -19.67
N ALA A 234 -19.56 4.37 -18.61
CA ALA A 234 -19.25 3.10 -17.97
C ALA A 234 -20.50 2.43 -17.39
N GLY A 235 -21.39 3.20 -16.78
CA GLY A 235 -22.67 2.73 -16.27
C GLY A 235 -23.58 2.17 -17.36
N PHE A 236 -23.59 2.78 -18.55
CA PHE A 236 -24.37 2.26 -19.68
C PHE A 236 -23.74 1.03 -20.33
N SER A 237 -22.41 0.93 -20.37
CA SER A 237 -21.73 -0.23 -20.96
C SER A 237 -21.67 -1.45 -20.04
N GLY A 238 -21.65 -1.25 -18.71
CA GLY A 238 -21.51 -2.36 -17.74
C GLY A 238 -22.80 -3.11 -17.41
N GLY A 239 -23.94 -2.71 -17.97
CA GLY A 239 -25.24 -3.31 -17.70
C GLY A 239 -25.94 -2.77 -16.45
N ASP A 240 -27.21 -3.16 -16.26
CA ASP A 240 -28.09 -2.60 -15.23
C ASP A 240 -27.60 -2.85 -13.80
N ALA A 241 -27.10 -4.06 -13.53
CA ALA A 241 -26.55 -4.41 -12.22
C ALA A 241 -25.32 -3.57 -11.86
N TYR A 242 -24.40 -3.37 -12.82
CA TYR A 242 -23.23 -2.52 -12.65
C TYR A 242 -23.63 -1.06 -12.43
N ARG A 243 -24.55 -0.53 -13.25
CA ARG A 243 -25.08 0.84 -13.13
C ARG A 243 -25.68 1.09 -11.75
N HIS A 244 -26.53 0.17 -11.28
CA HIS A 244 -27.16 0.29 -9.97
C HIS A 244 -26.09 0.30 -8.86
N ARG A 245 -25.08 -0.58 -8.94
CA ARG A 245 -24.00 -0.63 -7.95
C ARG A 245 -23.12 0.64 -7.96
N LEU A 246 -22.76 1.12 -9.15
CA LEU A 246 -21.91 2.29 -9.34
C LEU A 246 -22.53 3.57 -8.78
N PHE A 247 -23.83 3.81 -9.02
CA PHE A 247 -24.49 5.05 -8.61
C PHE A 247 -25.16 4.97 -7.22
N PHE A 248 -25.78 3.84 -6.88
CA PHE A 248 -26.66 3.74 -5.70
C PHE A 248 -26.02 3.04 -4.50
N THR A 249 -25.35 1.89 -4.65
CA THR A 249 -24.81 1.17 -3.48
C THR A 249 -23.48 1.73 -2.98
N GLN A 250 -22.64 2.33 -3.83
CA GLN A 250 -21.38 2.94 -3.38
C GLN A 250 -21.55 4.24 -2.60
N THR A 251 -22.63 4.97 -2.85
CA THR A 251 -22.92 6.27 -2.22
C THR A 251 -23.79 6.11 -0.98
N ALA A 252 -24.77 5.19 -0.99
CA ALA A 252 -25.71 5.00 0.13
C ALA A 252 -25.33 3.83 1.06
N GLY A 253 -24.81 2.71 0.54
CA GLY A 253 -24.57 1.48 1.29
C GLY A 253 -23.38 1.50 2.26
N ARG A 254 -22.51 2.52 2.18
CA ARG A 254 -21.44 2.74 3.18
C ARG A 254 -21.89 3.55 4.39
N VAL A 255 -23.03 4.24 4.30
CA VAL A 255 -23.58 5.09 5.37
C VAL A 255 -24.83 4.45 6.00
N VAL A 256 -25.59 3.67 5.23
CA VAL A 256 -26.78 2.97 5.71
C VAL A 256 -26.44 1.49 5.89
N LYS A 257 -26.37 1.04 7.15
CA LYS A 257 -26.53 -0.38 7.50
C LYS A 257 -27.81 -0.87 6.83
N GLU A 258 -27.80 -2.05 6.21
CA GLU A 258 -28.96 -2.74 5.59
C GLU A 258 -29.12 -2.52 4.09
N VAL A 259 -28.28 -3.17 3.27
CA VAL A 259 -28.80 -4.03 2.19
C VAL A 259 -27.89 -5.25 2.12
N GLN A 260 -28.43 -6.39 2.55
CA GLN A 260 -27.83 -7.71 2.43
C GLN A 260 -27.81 -8.13 0.95
N THR A 261 -26.65 -8.54 0.47
CA THR A 261 -26.49 -9.59 -0.54
C THR A 261 -25.16 -10.27 -0.22
N ASP A 262 -25.12 -11.59 -0.26
CA ASP A 262 -24.14 -12.50 0.38
C ASP A 262 -22.66 -12.38 0.01
N GLN A 263 -22.20 -11.28 -0.58
CA GLN A 263 -20.79 -10.93 -0.58
C GLN A 263 -20.47 -10.18 0.72
N LYS A 264 -19.67 -10.81 1.60
CA LYS A 264 -18.97 -10.13 2.68
C LYS A 264 -18.11 -9.01 2.09
N LEU A 265 -18.70 -7.85 1.83
CA LEU A 265 -17.98 -6.59 1.68
C LEU A 265 -17.03 -6.53 2.87
N GLN A 266 -15.72 -6.46 2.61
CA GLN A 266 -14.62 -6.48 3.58
C GLN A 266 -14.77 -5.32 4.58
N SER A 267 -15.74 -5.45 5.48
CA SER A 267 -16.03 -4.51 6.52
C SER A 267 -15.08 -4.87 7.65
N HIS A 268 -14.12 -3.98 7.88
CA HIS A 268 -13.21 -4.06 9.02
C HIS A 268 -13.69 -3.04 10.06
N PRO A 269 -14.84 -3.28 10.74
CA PRO A 269 -15.35 -2.37 11.76
C PRO A 269 -14.32 -2.29 12.88
N ARG A 270 -13.81 -1.08 13.09
CA ARG A 270 -12.81 -0.79 14.12
C ARG A 270 -13.32 0.37 14.96
N TRP A 271 -13.07 0.31 16.26
CA TRP A 271 -13.48 1.34 17.22
C TRP A 271 -12.85 2.71 16.91
N PHE A 272 -13.39 3.79 17.49
CA PHE A 272 -13.05 5.18 17.13
C PHE A 272 -11.55 5.50 17.27
N GLY A 273 -10.92 5.22 18.40
CA GLY A 273 -9.50 5.54 18.66
C GLY A 273 -8.49 4.58 18.04
N TRP A 274 -8.92 3.71 17.11
CA TRP A 274 -8.03 2.73 16.49
C TRP A 274 -6.83 3.37 15.77
N TYR A 275 -7.04 4.44 14.98
CA TYR A 275 -5.93 5.14 14.34
C TYR A 275 -4.97 5.77 15.34
N LEU A 276 -5.48 6.27 16.48
CA LEU A 276 -4.63 6.87 17.52
C LEU A 276 -3.67 5.84 18.13
N VAL A 277 -4.15 4.63 18.39
CA VAL A 277 -3.32 3.52 18.92
C VAL A 277 -2.25 3.08 17.91
N TRP A 278 -2.59 3.03 16.62
CA TRP A 278 -1.66 2.57 15.59
C TRP A 278 -0.77 3.68 15.01
N LEU A 279 -1.06 4.96 15.28
CA LEU A 279 -0.29 6.09 14.77
C LEU A 279 1.22 6.01 15.10
N PRO A 280 1.66 5.57 16.30
CA PRO A 280 3.08 5.37 16.56
C PRO A 280 3.73 4.36 15.62
N MET A 281 3.05 3.27 15.26
CA MET A 281 3.55 2.30 14.28
C MET A 281 3.62 2.92 12.88
N LEU A 282 2.57 3.63 12.47
CA LEU A 282 2.49 4.25 11.14
C LEU A 282 3.54 5.36 10.95
N LEU A 283 3.91 6.07 12.02
CA LEU A 283 4.93 7.12 12.02
C LEU A 283 6.33 6.63 12.40
N PHE A 284 6.54 5.32 12.56
CA PHE A 284 7.85 4.75 12.82
C PHE A 284 8.78 5.02 11.61
N PRO A 285 10.03 5.48 11.82
CA PRO A 285 10.79 5.51 13.09
C PRO A 285 10.61 6.76 13.95
N PHE A 286 9.95 7.81 13.47
CA PHE A 286 9.87 9.11 14.17
C PHE A 286 9.10 9.04 15.49
N SER A 287 8.19 8.08 15.63
CA SER A 287 7.51 7.80 16.90
C SER A 287 8.47 7.36 18.02
N GLY A 288 9.60 6.73 17.69
CA GLY A 288 10.63 6.37 18.66
C GLY A 288 11.69 7.46 18.87
N TRP A 289 11.53 8.65 18.28
CA TRP A 289 12.48 9.76 18.40
C TRP A 289 11.97 10.83 19.40
N PRO A 290 12.46 10.87 20.65
CA PRO A 290 11.90 11.73 21.70
C PRO A 290 11.86 13.22 21.35
N ARG A 291 12.83 13.73 20.59
CA ARG A 291 12.88 15.12 20.14
C ARG A 291 11.62 15.54 19.38
N VAL A 292 11.03 14.62 18.60
CA VAL A 292 9.80 14.91 17.85
C VAL A 292 8.65 15.24 18.80
N TRP A 293 8.49 14.46 19.86
CA TRP A 293 7.43 14.66 20.85
C TRP A 293 7.64 15.94 21.67
N VAL A 294 8.88 16.21 22.08
CA VAL A 294 9.22 17.48 22.75
C VAL A 294 8.98 18.66 21.82
N ALA A 295 9.34 18.54 20.53
CA ALA A 295 9.09 19.58 19.54
C ALA A 295 7.59 19.87 19.38
N LEU A 296 6.75 18.83 19.33
CA LEU A 296 5.29 18.99 19.30
C LEU A 296 4.76 19.64 20.58
N GLY A 297 5.21 19.21 21.75
CA GLY A 297 4.80 19.78 23.04
C GLY A 297 5.28 21.22 23.28
N ALA A 298 6.37 21.63 22.62
CA ALA A 298 6.91 22.99 22.67
C ALA A 298 6.17 23.97 21.74
N LEU A 299 5.24 23.50 20.90
CA LEU A 299 4.44 24.38 20.04
C LEU A 299 3.56 25.30 20.88
N ARG A 300 3.73 26.61 20.69
CA ARG A 300 2.94 27.65 21.35
C ARG A 300 2.43 28.65 20.32
N LYS A 301 1.21 29.15 20.53
CA LYS A 301 0.65 30.24 19.71
C LYS A 301 1.55 31.50 19.78
N PRO A 302 1.61 32.32 18.73
CA PRO A 302 1.00 32.11 17.41
C PRO A 302 1.76 31.06 16.57
N LEU A 303 1.00 30.19 15.91
CA LEU A 303 1.53 29.21 14.95
C LEU A 303 1.76 29.88 13.59
N ASP A 304 2.76 29.44 12.83
CA ASP A 304 2.99 29.88 11.46
C ASP A 304 1.99 29.24 10.48
N HIS A 305 2.06 29.64 9.21
CA HIS A 305 1.10 29.24 8.19
C HIS A 305 1.22 27.75 7.87
N GLY A 306 2.45 27.21 7.83
CA GLY A 306 2.70 25.80 7.58
C GLY A 306 2.19 24.89 8.69
N LEU A 307 2.38 25.23 9.97
CA LEU A 307 1.82 24.47 11.09
C LEU A 307 0.29 24.57 11.12
N ARG A 308 -0.28 25.75 10.87
CA ARG A 308 -1.75 25.89 10.77
C ARG A 308 -2.31 25.04 9.64
N PHE A 309 -1.68 25.04 8.46
CA PHE A 309 -2.06 24.18 7.34
C PHE A 309 -2.05 22.71 7.75
N ALA A 310 -0.94 22.23 8.33
CA ALA A 310 -0.81 20.84 8.74
C ALA A 310 -1.87 20.44 9.78
N LEU A 311 -2.19 21.31 10.74
CA LEU A 311 -3.25 21.04 11.73
C LEU A 311 -4.65 21.08 11.10
N CYS A 312 -4.93 22.03 10.20
CA CYS A 312 -6.19 22.10 9.46
C CYS A 312 -6.38 20.89 8.53
N TRP A 313 -5.30 20.22 8.14
CA TRP A 313 -5.35 19.00 7.37
C TRP A 313 -5.51 17.77 8.27
N LEU A 314 -4.57 17.53 9.18
CA LEU A 314 -4.44 16.27 9.89
C LEU A 314 -5.52 16.04 10.94
N VAL A 315 -5.83 17.05 11.75
CA VAL A 315 -6.77 16.90 12.87
C VAL A 315 -8.17 16.50 12.38
N PRO A 316 -8.83 17.26 11.48
CA PRO A 316 -10.16 16.88 11.03
C PRO A 316 -10.16 15.62 10.18
N SER A 317 -9.12 15.37 9.36
CA SER A 317 -9.02 14.13 8.57
C SER A 317 -8.93 12.90 9.49
N LEU A 318 -8.08 12.95 10.53
CA LEU A 318 -7.96 11.88 11.51
C LEU A 318 -9.28 11.63 12.24
N VAL A 319 -10.01 12.69 12.62
CA VAL A 319 -11.33 12.56 13.25
C VAL A 319 -12.32 11.87 12.31
N VAL A 320 -12.44 12.34 11.06
CA VAL A 320 -13.39 11.74 10.10
C VAL A 320 -13.06 10.29 9.79
N PHE A 321 -11.79 9.96 9.53
CA PHE A 321 -11.38 8.56 9.34
C PHE A 321 -11.63 7.72 10.59
N SER A 322 -11.51 8.30 11.79
CA SER A 322 -11.81 7.63 13.06
C SER A 322 -13.30 7.36 13.26
N VAL A 323 -14.19 8.20 12.72
CA VAL A 323 -15.64 8.00 12.77
C VAL A 323 -16.10 6.90 11.80
N ILE A 324 -15.51 6.80 10.61
CA ILE A 324 -15.89 5.80 9.59
C ILE A 324 -15.65 4.39 10.13
N SER A 325 -16.66 3.51 10.05
CA SER A 325 -16.62 2.16 10.64
C SER A 325 -15.52 1.28 10.04
N GLY A 326 -15.47 1.17 8.70
CA GLY A 326 -14.44 0.43 7.98
C GLY A 326 -13.12 1.19 7.98
N LYS A 327 -12.11 0.67 8.69
CA LYS A 327 -10.78 1.31 8.79
C LYS A 327 -9.68 0.40 8.28
N GLN A 328 -8.73 0.96 7.55
CA GLN A 328 -7.52 0.27 7.08
C GLN A 328 -6.30 1.15 7.31
N TRP A 329 -5.14 0.53 7.54
CA TRP A 329 -3.90 1.26 7.83
C TRP A 329 -3.53 2.24 6.71
N TYR A 330 -3.73 1.83 5.46
CA TYR A 330 -3.38 2.59 4.27
C TYR A 330 -4.34 3.73 3.93
N TYR A 331 -5.47 3.86 4.62
CA TYR A 331 -6.37 5.00 4.39
C TYR A 331 -5.75 6.35 4.78
N LEU A 332 -4.77 6.35 5.69
CA LEU A 332 -4.04 7.57 6.09
C LEU A 332 -2.76 7.83 5.28
N LEU A 333 -2.55 7.09 4.17
CA LEU A 333 -1.33 7.23 3.37
C LEU A 333 -1.10 8.67 2.89
N PRO A 334 -2.13 9.43 2.40
CA PRO A 334 -1.93 10.83 2.02
C PRO A 334 -1.52 11.74 3.18
N GLU A 335 -2.03 11.47 4.38
CA GLU A 335 -1.76 12.25 5.59
C GLU A 335 -0.32 12.11 6.09
N PHE A 336 0.43 11.07 5.69
CA PHE A 336 1.83 10.91 6.11
C PHE A 336 2.70 12.08 5.69
N ALA A 337 2.49 12.63 4.50
CA ALA A 337 3.19 13.85 4.09
C ALA A 337 2.84 15.03 5.02
N GLY A 338 1.58 15.17 5.40
CA GLY A 338 1.12 16.16 6.37
C GLY A 338 1.78 15.99 7.74
N TRP A 339 1.89 14.75 8.23
CA TRP A 339 2.62 14.43 9.46
C TRP A 339 4.07 14.84 9.34
N MET A 340 4.77 14.50 8.25
CA MET A 340 6.17 14.88 8.08
C MET A 340 6.37 16.40 8.02
N LEU A 341 5.43 17.15 7.43
CA LEU A 341 5.42 18.62 7.48
C LEU A 341 5.25 19.14 8.92
N LEU A 342 4.31 18.57 9.68
CA LEU A 342 4.07 18.94 11.08
C LEU A 342 5.31 18.68 11.95
N LEU A 343 5.87 17.47 11.88
CA LEU A 343 7.03 17.08 12.69
C LEU A 343 8.27 17.90 12.33
N ALA A 344 8.54 18.10 11.03
CA ALA A 344 9.65 18.93 10.58
C ALA A 344 9.46 20.41 10.97
N GLY A 345 8.25 20.96 10.83
CA GLY A 345 7.92 22.31 11.29
C GLY A 345 8.11 22.48 12.79
N ALA A 346 7.65 21.51 13.59
CA ALA A 346 7.82 21.52 15.04
C ALA A 346 9.29 21.49 15.45
N ILE A 347 10.11 20.63 14.84
CA ILE A 347 11.55 20.58 15.11
C ILE A 347 12.24 21.90 14.73
N ALA A 348 11.85 22.52 13.61
CA ALA A 348 12.40 23.81 13.21
C ALA A 348 12.09 24.91 14.25
N VAL A 349 10.85 24.97 14.74
CA VAL A 349 10.44 25.90 15.81
C VAL A 349 11.19 25.62 17.11
N LEU A 350 11.37 24.35 17.49
CA LEU A 350 12.13 23.97 18.69
C LEU A 350 13.58 24.46 18.60
N ARG A 351 14.23 24.31 17.44
CA ARG A 351 15.62 24.78 17.22
C ARG A 351 15.74 26.30 17.30
N GLU A 352 14.76 27.02 16.76
CA GLU A 352 14.75 28.49 16.79
C GLU A 352 14.52 29.03 18.20
N ARG A 353 13.55 28.48 18.94
CA ARG A 353 13.12 29.02 20.24
C ARG A 353 13.87 28.45 21.44
N HIS A 354 14.31 27.20 21.34
CA HIS A 354 14.90 26.44 22.44
C HIS A 354 16.11 25.63 21.96
N GLY A 355 17.12 26.30 21.39
CA GLY A 355 18.32 25.64 20.84
C GLY A 355 19.00 24.65 21.79
N LYS A 356 19.17 25.01 23.08
CA LYS A 356 19.73 24.09 24.10
C LYS A 356 18.92 22.79 24.26
N LEU A 357 17.59 22.89 24.22
CA LEU A 357 16.70 21.73 24.32
C LEU A 357 16.72 20.93 23.01
N ALA A 358 16.77 21.61 21.86
CA ALA A 358 16.86 20.98 20.56
C ALA A 358 18.16 20.17 20.39
N ASP A 359 19.27 20.65 20.94
CA ASP A 359 20.58 19.99 20.86
C ASP A 359 20.82 18.99 22.01
N ASN A 360 19.85 18.80 22.91
CA ASN A 360 19.96 17.85 24.01
C ASN A 360 20.01 16.41 23.48
N TYR A 361 21.09 15.69 23.82
CA TYR A 361 21.30 14.30 23.42
C TYR A 361 20.28 13.33 24.04
N TRP A 362 19.77 13.63 25.25
CA TRP A 362 18.74 12.79 25.89
C TRP A 362 17.43 12.75 25.10
N LEU A 363 17.20 13.73 24.23
CA LEU A 363 16.07 13.75 23.31
C LEU A 363 16.41 13.12 21.95
N GLY A 364 17.64 12.69 21.75
CA GLY A 364 18.14 12.20 20.47
C GLY A 364 17.65 10.82 20.09
N SER A 365 18.19 10.26 19.01
CA SER A 365 17.84 8.96 18.44
C SER A 365 18.27 7.73 19.25
N TRP A 366 18.74 7.89 20.49
CA TRP A 366 19.25 6.79 21.30
C TRP A 366 18.24 5.67 21.57
N PRO A 367 16.91 5.91 21.74
CA PRO A 367 15.98 4.80 21.95
C PRO A 367 15.85 3.92 20.72
N LEU A 368 15.87 4.52 19.52
CA LEU A 368 15.92 3.80 18.26
C LEU A 368 17.24 3.02 18.12
N GLY A 369 18.36 3.62 18.54
CA GLY A 369 19.66 2.96 18.56
C GLY A 369 19.67 1.71 19.45
N LEU A 370 19.23 1.83 20.71
CA LEU A 370 19.12 0.69 21.62
C LEU A 370 18.12 -0.36 21.13
N GLY A 371 16.97 0.06 20.61
CA GLY A 371 15.99 -0.85 20.03
C GLY A 371 16.55 -1.65 18.86
N SER A 372 17.33 -0.99 17.99
CA SER A 372 18.02 -1.65 16.88
C SER A 372 19.09 -2.65 17.35
N ILE A 373 19.88 -2.31 18.37
CA ILE A 373 20.88 -3.22 18.96
C ILE A 373 20.20 -4.40 19.65
N PHE A 374 19.11 -4.18 20.37
CA PHE A 374 18.33 -5.24 20.99
C PHE A 374 17.74 -6.18 19.94
N PHE A 375 17.17 -5.63 18.87
CA PHE A 375 16.67 -6.42 17.75
C PHE A 375 17.78 -7.19 17.03
N ALA A 376 18.98 -6.62 16.88
CA ALA A 376 20.15 -7.35 16.41
C ALA A 376 20.52 -8.52 17.33
N GLY A 377 20.54 -8.31 18.64
CA GLY A 377 20.76 -9.38 19.62
C GLY A 377 19.71 -10.51 19.50
N PHE A 378 18.44 -10.15 19.37
CA PHE A 378 17.35 -11.09 19.13
C PHE A 378 17.56 -11.89 17.83
N LEU A 379 17.85 -11.24 16.71
CA LEU A 379 18.13 -11.91 15.44
C LEU A 379 19.37 -12.82 15.53
N PHE A 380 20.41 -12.42 16.26
CA PHE A 380 21.59 -13.25 16.46
C PHE A 380 21.27 -14.52 17.28
N ALA A 381 20.42 -14.37 18.31
CA ALA A 381 19.98 -15.45 19.18
C ALA A 381 18.92 -16.37 18.53
N LEU A 382 18.21 -15.89 17.51
CA LEU A 382 17.06 -16.58 16.91
C LEU A 382 17.33 -18.05 16.53
N PRO A 383 18.44 -18.42 15.88
CA PRO A 383 18.71 -19.82 15.54
C PRO A 383 18.89 -20.72 16.76
N TYR A 384 19.43 -20.18 17.86
CA TYR A 384 19.58 -20.93 19.11
C TYR A 384 18.24 -21.13 19.80
N LEU A 385 17.35 -20.12 19.74
CA LEU A 385 16.01 -20.19 20.32
C LEU A 385 15.11 -21.18 19.57
N THR A 386 15.23 -21.26 18.25
CA THR A 386 14.48 -22.23 17.43
C THR A 386 15.04 -23.64 17.58
N GLN A 387 16.36 -23.82 17.59
CA GLN A 387 16.98 -25.13 17.84
C GLN A 387 16.69 -25.65 19.26
N GLY A 388 16.68 -24.76 20.25
CA GLY A 388 16.36 -25.07 21.65
C GLY A 388 14.88 -25.25 21.94
N HIS A 389 14.00 -25.25 20.93
CA HIS A 389 12.56 -25.50 21.10
C HIS A 389 11.86 -24.48 22.02
N HIS A 390 12.44 -23.28 22.18
CA HIS A 390 11.86 -22.20 22.98
C HIS A 390 10.88 -21.34 22.18
N LEU A 391 11.03 -21.31 20.86
CA LEU A 391 10.14 -20.63 19.92
C LEU A 391 9.81 -21.57 18.76
N HIS A 392 8.57 -22.05 18.70
CA HIS A 392 8.06 -22.89 17.61
C HIS A 392 7.03 -22.12 16.81
N ASN A 393 7.43 -21.72 15.62
CA ASN A 393 6.57 -21.05 14.67
C ASN A 393 7.31 -21.02 13.34
N ASP A 394 6.70 -21.55 12.27
CA ASP A 394 7.26 -21.54 10.92
C ASP A 394 7.83 -20.19 10.48
N TRP A 395 7.22 -19.09 10.94
CA TRP A 395 7.65 -17.74 10.62
C TRP A 395 9.02 -17.40 11.25
N VAL A 396 9.22 -17.83 12.49
CA VAL A 396 10.45 -17.60 13.27
C VAL A 396 11.54 -18.55 12.79
N GLU A 397 11.19 -19.82 12.56
CA GLU A 397 12.10 -20.85 12.06
C GLU A 397 12.60 -20.52 10.65
N GLY A 398 11.71 -20.07 9.76
CA GLY A 398 12.10 -19.60 8.43
C GLY A 398 13.05 -18.41 8.48
N ALA A 399 12.80 -17.46 9.38
CA ALA A 399 13.68 -16.29 9.55
C ALA A 399 15.05 -16.64 10.14
N ALA A 400 15.15 -17.73 10.92
CA ALA A 400 16.37 -18.11 11.64
C ALA A 400 17.57 -18.32 10.70
N SER A 401 17.38 -18.91 9.51
CA SER A 401 18.47 -19.25 8.58
C SER A 401 19.34 -18.05 8.17
N TYR A 402 18.74 -16.86 8.02
CA TYR A 402 19.44 -15.64 7.62
C TYR A 402 19.58 -14.60 8.74
N SER A 403 18.91 -14.82 9.87
CA SER A 403 18.82 -13.88 11.00
C SER A 403 20.17 -13.32 11.48
N ARG A 404 21.22 -14.15 11.58
CA ARG A 404 22.58 -13.72 12.00
C ARG A 404 23.24 -12.75 11.03
N THR A 405 23.03 -12.90 9.72
CA THR A 405 23.60 -11.96 8.74
C THR A 405 22.92 -10.60 8.86
N PHE A 406 21.59 -10.61 9.05
CA PHE A 406 20.81 -9.39 9.22
C PHE A 406 21.05 -8.71 10.59
N SER A 407 21.43 -9.46 11.63
CA SER A 407 21.76 -8.86 12.93
C SER A 407 22.93 -7.87 12.84
N VAL A 408 23.93 -8.14 12.01
CA VAL A 408 25.06 -7.21 11.77
C VAL A 408 24.56 -5.88 11.23
N ILE A 409 23.60 -5.89 10.29
CA ILE A 409 23.01 -4.67 9.74
C ILE A 409 22.33 -3.87 10.87
N PHE A 410 21.47 -4.50 11.67
CA PHE A 410 20.76 -3.79 12.75
C PHE A 410 21.70 -3.33 13.88
N LEU A 411 22.81 -4.04 14.12
CA LEU A 411 23.85 -3.59 15.04
C LEU A 411 24.52 -2.31 14.53
N LEU A 412 24.94 -2.29 13.26
CA LEU A 412 25.54 -1.11 12.63
C LEU A 412 24.58 0.09 12.58
N LEU A 413 23.30 -0.16 12.28
CA LEU A 413 22.26 0.88 12.34
C LEU A 413 22.08 1.41 13.77
N GLY A 414 22.11 0.53 14.77
CA GLY A 414 22.07 0.89 16.16
C GLY A 414 23.24 1.80 16.57
N CYS A 415 24.46 1.40 16.21
CA CYS A 415 25.66 2.21 16.42
C CYS A 415 25.56 3.58 15.71
N LEU A 416 25.10 3.62 14.46
CA LEU A 416 24.88 4.86 13.70
C LEU A 416 23.91 5.81 14.43
N LEU A 417 22.83 5.29 15.00
CA LEU A 417 21.82 6.06 15.73
C LEU A 417 22.30 6.58 17.09
N LEU A 418 23.35 5.98 17.67
CA LEU A 418 24.00 6.44 18.89
C LEU A 418 25.09 7.51 18.63
N VAL A 419 25.51 7.70 17.38
CA VAL A 419 26.51 8.73 17.03
C VAL A 419 25.98 10.11 17.40
N ARG A 420 26.77 10.83 18.20
CA ARG A 420 26.49 12.19 18.64
C ARG A 420 26.86 13.20 17.55
N GLY A 421 26.15 14.33 17.52
CA GLY A 421 26.48 15.48 16.67
C GLY A 421 25.49 15.73 15.54
N ARG A 422 25.89 16.64 14.63
CA ARG A 422 25.03 17.17 13.55
C ARG A 422 24.54 16.07 12.60
N GLY A 423 23.39 16.29 11.97
CA GLY A 423 22.86 15.38 10.95
C GLY A 423 21.99 14.23 11.48
N GLU A 424 21.56 14.28 12.74
CA GLU A 424 20.77 13.22 13.37
C GLU A 424 19.50 12.84 12.61
N MET A 425 18.76 13.82 12.08
CA MET A 425 17.58 13.57 11.25
C MET A 425 17.91 12.66 10.04
N ARG A 426 19.05 12.92 9.38
CA ARG A 426 19.49 12.10 8.24
C ARG A 426 19.90 10.70 8.70
N ARG A 427 20.55 10.57 9.87
CA ARG A 427 20.87 9.26 10.45
C ARG A 427 19.61 8.44 10.75
N VAL A 428 18.61 9.05 11.37
CA VAL A 428 17.29 8.42 11.60
C VAL A 428 16.65 8.01 10.27
N ALA A 429 16.69 8.89 9.27
CA ALA A 429 16.10 8.60 7.97
C ALA A 429 16.81 7.47 7.21
N ILE A 430 18.15 7.49 7.18
CA ILE A 430 18.97 6.44 6.57
C ILE A 430 18.76 5.12 7.31
N ALA A 431 18.77 5.13 8.64
CA ALA A 431 18.53 3.91 9.42
C ALA A 431 17.11 3.37 9.21
N GLY A 432 16.10 4.23 9.09
CA GLY A 432 14.73 3.84 8.75
C GLY A 432 14.65 3.17 7.38
N LEU A 433 15.23 3.80 6.35
CA LEU A 433 15.25 3.26 4.98
C LEU A 433 16.04 1.95 4.88
N VAL A 434 17.29 1.92 5.37
CA VAL A 434 18.12 0.71 5.33
C VAL A 434 17.52 -0.41 6.18
N GLY A 435 16.96 -0.08 7.34
CA GLY A 435 16.28 -1.03 8.20
C GLY A 435 15.07 -1.66 7.53
N VAL A 436 14.21 -0.87 6.88
CA VAL A 436 13.04 -1.42 6.17
C VAL A 436 13.44 -2.23 4.93
N LEU A 437 14.47 -1.81 4.20
CA LEU A 437 15.04 -2.58 3.08
C LEU A 437 15.61 -3.92 3.56
N ALA A 438 16.30 -3.93 4.70
CA ALA A 438 16.83 -5.13 5.32
C ALA A 438 15.69 -6.08 5.74
N LEU A 439 14.61 -5.57 6.35
CA LEU A 439 13.42 -6.38 6.67
C LEU A 439 12.74 -6.94 5.41
N ASN A 440 12.60 -6.13 4.35
CA ASN A 440 12.04 -6.59 3.08
C ASN A 440 12.88 -7.70 2.46
N THR A 441 14.20 -7.56 2.50
CA THR A 441 15.13 -8.57 1.97
C THR A 441 15.08 -9.85 2.81
N LEU A 442 15.06 -9.73 4.14
CA LEU A 442 14.90 -10.89 5.02
C LEU A 442 13.58 -11.61 4.74
N PHE A 443 12.47 -10.88 4.62
CA PHE A 443 11.17 -11.42 4.22
C PHE A 443 11.25 -12.15 2.87
N THR A 444 11.90 -11.54 1.88
CA THR A 444 12.12 -12.13 0.55
C THR A 444 12.83 -13.48 0.63
N LEU A 445 13.94 -13.53 1.38
CA LEU A 445 14.80 -14.71 1.44
C LEU A 445 14.20 -15.88 2.24
N THR A 446 13.17 -15.63 3.05
CA THR A 446 12.68 -16.60 4.05
C THR A 446 11.20 -16.92 3.94
N LEU A 447 10.37 -15.89 3.83
CA LEU A 447 8.92 -15.97 3.96
C LEU A 447 8.21 -15.84 2.61
N TRP A 448 8.85 -15.23 1.60
CA TRP A 448 8.23 -15.04 0.28
C TRP A 448 7.71 -16.34 -0.34
N ARG A 449 8.36 -17.48 -0.11
CA ARG A 449 7.87 -18.79 -0.57
C ARG A 449 6.43 -19.12 -0.12
N LYS A 450 5.96 -18.54 1.00
CA LYS A 450 4.57 -18.68 1.48
C LYS A 450 3.61 -17.69 0.80
N TYR A 451 4.10 -16.80 -0.05
CA TYR A 451 3.31 -15.81 -0.79
C TYR A 451 3.44 -16.00 -2.31
N ASP A 452 4.42 -16.79 -2.75
CA ASP A 452 4.63 -17.08 -4.15
C ASP A 452 3.52 -17.99 -4.69
N LEU A 453 2.64 -17.42 -5.50
CA LEU A 453 1.55 -18.13 -6.17
C LEU A 453 1.95 -18.64 -7.56
N THR A 454 3.21 -18.51 -7.97
CA THR A 454 3.69 -18.95 -9.29
C THR A 454 3.43 -20.45 -9.54
N PRO A 455 3.71 -21.38 -8.60
CA PRO A 455 3.48 -22.80 -8.86
C PRO A 455 1.98 -23.12 -9.07
N ALA A 456 1.11 -22.64 -8.18
CA ALA A 456 -0.34 -22.75 -8.34
C ALA A 456 -0.84 -22.13 -9.65
N SER A 457 -0.39 -20.92 -9.97
CA SER A 457 -0.80 -20.23 -11.20
C SER A 457 -0.37 -20.99 -12.46
N THR A 458 0.78 -21.69 -12.43
CA THR A 458 1.28 -22.49 -13.56
C THR A 458 0.43 -23.74 -13.77
N VAL A 459 0.06 -24.44 -12.70
CA VAL A 459 -0.83 -25.61 -12.78
C VAL A 459 -2.20 -25.19 -13.32
N ILE A 460 -2.76 -24.09 -12.81
CA ILE A 460 -4.05 -23.55 -13.24
C ILE A 460 -4.00 -23.12 -14.71
N ALA A 461 -2.94 -22.42 -15.14
CA ALA A 461 -2.75 -22.01 -16.53
C ALA A 461 -2.62 -23.20 -17.49
N THR A 462 -1.92 -24.25 -17.07
CA THR A 462 -1.79 -25.49 -17.86
C THR A 462 -3.16 -26.16 -18.02
N ALA A 463 -3.95 -26.21 -16.94
CA ALA A 463 -5.30 -26.77 -16.99
C ALA A 463 -6.24 -25.97 -17.90
N GLU A 464 -6.16 -24.62 -17.88
CA GLU A 464 -6.94 -23.78 -18.81
C GLU A 464 -6.52 -24.04 -20.26
N ALA A 465 -5.21 -24.14 -20.54
CA ALA A 465 -4.70 -24.45 -21.88
C ALA A 465 -5.15 -25.85 -22.38
N GLU A 466 -5.37 -26.79 -21.46
CA GLU A 466 -5.95 -28.11 -21.73
C GLU A 466 -7.48 -28.09 -21.84
N ASN A 467 -8.13 -26.93 -21.75
CA ASN A 467 -9.59 -26.74 -21.72
C ASN A 467 -10.31 -27.45 -20.56
N ARG A 468 -9.61 -27.63 -19.43
CA ARG A 468 -10.19 -28.21 -18.22
C ARG A 468 -10.91 -27.13 -17.43
N ALA A 469 -12.11 -27.43 -16.95
CA ALA A 469 -12.86 -26.49 -16.10
C ALA A 469 -12.13 -26.31 -14.76
N ILE A 470 -12.08 -25.07 -14.27
CA ILE A 470 -11.41 -24.73 -13.01
C ILE A 470 -12.42 -24.07 -12.07
N ALA A 471 -12.44 -24.55 -10.84
CA ALA A 471 -13.24 -23.99 -9.76
C ALA A 471 -12.40 -23.71 -8.52
N ILE A 472 -12.92 -22.89 -7.62
CA ILE A 472 -12.35 -22.59 -6.31
C ILE A 472 -13.42 -22.66 -5.23
N GLU A 473 -13.10 -23.31 -4.12
CA GLU A 473 -13.96 -23.34 -2.94
C GLU A 473 -13.86 -21.99 -2.19
N GLY A 474 -14.96 -21.24 -2.15
CA GLY A 474 -15.07 -19.92 -1.54
C GLY A 474 -14.84 -18.75 -2.49
N ASN A 475 -14.42 -17.62 -1.92
CA ASN A 475 -14.25 -16.36 -2.67
C ASN A 475 -12.95 -16.35 -3.47
N TYR A 476 -13.03 -15.87 -4.71
CA TYR A 476 -11.90 -15.62 -5.58
C TYR A 476 -11.61 -14.12 -5.72
N GLU A 477 -10.37 -13.72 -5.44
CA GLU A 477 -9.98 -12.30 -5.46
C GLU A 477 -9.06 -11.95 -6.65
N GLY A 478 -9.06 -12.77 -7.71
CA GLY A 478 -8.21 -12.55 -8.88
C GLY A 478 -6.74 -12.92 -8.66
N GLN A 479 -6.39 -13.65 -7.60
CA GLN A 479 -4.98 -13.86 -7.26
C GLN A 479 -4.17 -14.67 -8.28
N PHE A 480 -4.83 -15.38 -9.22
CA PHE A 480 -4.18 -16.20 -10.25
C PHE A 480 -4.28 -15.63 -11.67
N HIS A 481 -5.27 -14.78 -11.98
CA HIS A 481 -5.57 -14.34 -13.36
C HIS A 481 -4.37 -13.74 -14.08
N PHE A 482 -3.72 -12.73 -13.49
CA PHE A 482 -2.56 -12.11 -14.12
C PHE A 482 -1.36 -13.05 -14.19
N ALA A 483 -1.09 -13.80 -13.11
CA ALA A 483 0.09 -14.66 -12.99
C ALA A 483 0.01 -15.88 -13.93
N GLY A 484 -1.18 -16.48 -14.06
CA GLY A 484 -1.47 -17.59 -14.95
C GLY A 484 -1.87 -17.15 -16.37
N ARG A 485 -2.02 -15.85 -16.64
CA ARG A 485 -2.55 -15.31 -17.91
C ARG A 485 -3.91 -15.90 -18.29
N LEU A 486 -4.75 -16.13 -17.29
CA LEU A 486 -6.04 -16.79 -17.45
C LEU A 486 -6.97 -15.93 -18.32
N SER A 487 -7.64 -16.57 -19.24
CA SER A 487 -8.62 -15.97 -20.16
C SER A 487 -10.05 -16.34 -19.81
N GLN A 488 -10.23 -17.37 -18.97
CA GLN A 488 -11.53 -17.85 -18.52
C GLN A 488 -11.74 -17.57 -17.02
N PRO A 489 -12.98 -17.31 -16.61
CA PRO A 489 -13.30 -17.13 -15.21
C PRO A 489 -13.13 -18.46 -14.44
N ILE A 490 -12.73 -18.34 -13.18
CA ILE A 490 -12.71 -19.46 -12.24
C ILE A 490 -14.07 -19.53 -11.55
N THR A 491 -14.69 -20.71 -11.57
CA THR A 491 -16.02 -20.91 -10.95
C THR A 491 -15.91 -20.92 -9.42
N GLU A 492 -16.63 -20.03 -8.74
CA GLU A 492 -16.70 -20.01 -7.27
C GLU A 492 -17.73 -21.03 -6.74
N LEU A 493 -17.30 -21.89 -5.81
CA LEU A 493 -18.12 -22.93 -5.19
C LEU A 493 -18.37 -22.58 -3.71
N TRP A 494 -19.63 -22.47 -3.32
CA TRP A 494 -20.02 -21.96 -1.98
C TRP A 494 -20.41 -23.05 -0.98
N ASP A 495 -20.75 -24.23 -1.47
CA ASP A 495 -21.18 -25.35 -0.65
C ASP A 495 -20.75 -26.69 -1.26
N GLY A 496 -20.95 -27.77 -0.48
CA GLY A 496 -20.59 -29.11 -0.89
C GLY A 496 -21.44 -29.65 -2.04
N GLU A 497 -22.67 -29.17 -2.23
CA GLU A 497 -23.54 -29.61 -3.32
C GLU A 497 -23.06 -29.06 -4.67
N ALA A 498 -22.76 -27.75 -4.72
CA ALA A 498 -22.17 -27.08 -5.87
C ALA A 498 -20.84 -27.74 -6.28
N MET A 499 -20.03 -28.15 -5.29
CA MET A 499 -18.79 -28.88 -5.54
C MET A 499 -19.05 -30.27 -6.16
N GLN A 500 -19.99 -31.04 -5.63
CA GLN A 500 -20.36 -32.35 -6.19
C GLN A 500 -20.96 -32.21 -7.60
N ASP A 501 -21.78 -31.19 -7.84
CA ASP A 501 -22.33 -30.86 -9.16
C ASP A 501 -21.25 -30.49 -10.17
N PHE A 502 -20.28 -29.68 -9.76
CA PHE A 502 -19.15 -29.32 -10.59
C PHE A 502 -18.34 -30.56 -10.98
N ALA A 503 -18.01 -31.43 -10.03
CA ALA A 503 -17.27 -32.66 -10.29
C ALA A 503 -18.01 -33.64 -11.21
N ARG A 504 -19.35 -33.72 -11.11
CA ARG A 504 -20.17 -34.51 -12.04
C ARG A 504 -20.16 -33.95 -13.46
N LYS A 505 -20.21 -32.62 -13.61
CA LYS A 505 -20.21 -31.93 -14.91
C LYS A 505 -18.82 -31.91 -15.57
N HIS A 506 -17.77 -31.84 -14.75
CA HIS A 506 -16.38 -31.70 -15.17
C HIS A 506 -15.50 -32.75 -14.48
N PRO A 507 -15.58 -34.02 -14.89
CA PRO A 507 -14.85 -35.12 -14.24
C PRO A 507 -13.32 -34.97 -14.35
N ASP A 508 -12.85 -34.26 -15.37
CA ASP A 508 -11.45 -33.89 -15.61
C ASP A 508 -11.09 -32.49 -15.05
N GLY A 509 -12.05 -31.77 -14.49
CA GLY A 509 -11.86 -30.42 -13.95
C GLY A 509 -10.93 -30.37 -12.73
N LEU A 510 -10.53 -29.16 -12.35
CA LEU A 510 -9.73 -28.89 -11.16
C LEU A 510 -10.50 -28.04 -10.15
N ILE A 511 -10.29 -28.32 -8.87
CA ILE A 511 -10.86 -27.55 -7.75
C ILE A 511 -9.73 -27.06 -6.85
N ILE A 512 -9.70 -25.76 -6.61
CA ILE A 512 -8.73 -25.09 -5.72
C ILE A 512 -9.36 -24.96 -4.33
N THR A 513 -8.65 -25.37 -3.29
CA THR A 513 -9.10 -25.23 -1.90
C THR A 513 -8.05 -24.50 -1.05
N HIS A 514 -8.49 -23.83 0.00
CA HIS A 514 -7.62 -23.08 0.93
C HIS A 514 -7.77 -23.54 2.38
N PRO A 515 -7.32 -24.74 2.75
CA PRO A 515 -7.46 -25.20 4.12
C PRO A 515 -6.43 -24.55 5.06
N ASP A 516 -6.81 -24.34 6.32
CA ASP A 516 -5.90 -23.86 7.36
C ASP A 516 -4.87 -24.93 7.77
N LYS A 517 -5.21 -26.20 7.59
CA LYS A 517 -4.37 -27.35 7.95
C LYS A 517 -4.26 -28.30 6.77
N LEU A 518 -3.05 -28.81 6.58
CA LEU A 518 -2.76 -29.78 5.55
C LEU A 518 -3.21 -31.17 5.99
N GLU A 519 -4.02 -31.83 5.16
CA GLU A 519 -4.48 -33.20 5.39
C GLU A 519 -3.58 -34.22 4.66
N SER A 520 -3.51 -35.46 5.18
CA SER A 520 -2.74 -36.55 4.54
C SER A 520 -3.31 -36.95 3.18
N SER A 521 -4.61 -36.73 2.97
CA SER A 521 -5.28 -36.88 1.68
C SER A 521 -4.69 -35.96 0.62
N ALA A 522 -4.39 -34.70 0.96
CA ALA A 522 -3.79 -33.73 0.03
C ALA A 522 -2.40 -34.17 -0.43
N LEU A 523 -1.61 -34.69 0.51
CA LEU A 523 -0.27 -35.21 0.22
C LEU A 523 -0.25 -36.51 -0.60
N ARG A 524 -1.41 -37.16 -0.77
CA ARG A 524 -1.55 -38.39 -1.56
C ARG A 524 -2.24 -38.17 -2.90
N TYR A 525 -3.28 -37.33 -2.93
CA TYR A 525 -4.24 -37.28 -4.03
C TYR A 525 -4.32 -35.92 -4.76
N ALA A 526 -3.84 -34.82 -4.17
CA ALA A 526 -3.90 -33.51 -4.83
C ALA A 526 -2.93 -33.45 -6.03
N VAL A 527 -3.20 -32.57 -7.00
CA VAL A 527 -2.22 -32.25 -8.06
C VAL A 527 -1.09 -31.40 -7.50
N LEU A 528 -1.44 -30.44 -6.66
CA LEU A 528 -0.51 -29.47 -6.09
C LEU A 528 -0.86 -29.20 -4.63
N VAL A 529 0.17 -29.08 -3.80
CA VAL A 529 0.08 -28.56 -2.43
C VAL A 529 1.16 -27.51 -2.23
N GLN A 530 0.78 -26.29 -1.84
CA GLN A 530 1.75 -25.25 -1.48
C GLN A 530 1.27 -24.40 -0.29
N PRO A 531 2.17 -23.83 0.54
CA PRO A 531 1.79 -22.92 1.59
C PRO A 531 1.33 -21.59 1.01
N PHE A 532 0.33 -20.98 1.64
CA PHE A 532 -0.14 -19.64 1.33
C PHE A 532 -0.43 -18.85 2.61
N ARG A 533 0.47 -17.95 2.97
CA ARG A 533 0.42 -17.14 4.20
C ARG A 533 0.37 -18.03 5.44
N SER A 534 -0.79 -18.10 6.08
CA SER A 534 -1.07 -18.92 7.26
C SER A 534 -1.95 -20.13 6.95
N SER A 535 -2.30 -20.34 5.68
CA SER A 535 -3.10 -21.46 5.18
C SER A 535 -2.32 -22.18 4.05
N TRP A 536 -3.01 -23.04 3.32
CA TRP A 536 -2.50 -23.76 2.16
C TRP A 536 -3.28 -23.38 0.89
N VAL A 537 -2.68 -23.63 -0.26
CA VAL A 537 -3.36 -23.69 -1.56
C VAL A 537 -3.16 -25.11 -2.06
N GLU A 538 -4.28 -25.80 -2.27
CA GLU A 538 -4.30 -27.14 -2.81
C GLU A 538 -5.09 -27.13 -4.12
N VAL A 539 -4.61 -27.87 -5.11
CA VAL A 539 -5.28 -28.02 -6.40
C VAL A 539 -5.60 -29.49 -6.58
N TRP A 540 -6.87 -29.82 -6.77
CA TRP A 540 -7.38 -31.18 -6.78
C TRP A 540 -8.03 -31.53 -8.11
N PRO A 541 -7.95 -32.78 -8.58
CA PRO A 541 -8.90 -33.29 -9.56
C PRO A 541 -10.31 -33.25 -8.95
N ALA A 542 -11.29 -32.77 -9.71
CA ALA A 542 -12.64 -32.54 -9.20
C ALA A 542 -13.30 -33.84 -8.71
N SER A 543 -13.16 -34.93 -9.46
CA SER A 543 -13.68 -36.26 -9.12
C SER A 543 -13.07 -36.81 -7.83
N THR A 544 -11.75 -36.72 -7.69
CA THR A 544 -11.01 -37.16 -6.50
C THR A 544 -11.45 -36.42 -5.23
N LEU A 545 -11.58 -35.10 -5.29
CA LEU A 545 -12.05 -34.32 -4.14
C LEU A 545 -13.51 -34.65 -3.79
N ALA A 546 -14.36 -34.83 -4.81
CA ALA A 546 -15.76 -35.20 -4.63
C ALA A 546 -15.92 -36.58 -3.96
N ASP A 547 -15.12 -37.57 -4.34
CA ASP A 547 -15.12 -38.89 -3.72
C ASP A 547 -14.68 -38.84 -2.25
N LEU A 548 -13.59 -38.14 -1.95
CA LEU A 548 -13.11 -37.96 -0.57
C LEU A 548 -14.18 -37.30 0.32
N ARG A 549 -14.81 -36.24 -0.17
CA ARG A 549 -15.88 -35.53 0.57
C ARG A 549 -17.14 -36.38 0.75
N ALA A 550 -17.38 -37.34 -0.14
CA ALA A 550 -18.47 -38.30 -0.02
C ALA A 550 -18.11 -39.55 0.81
N GLY A 551 -16.90 -39.60 1.39
CA GLY A 551 -16.43 -40.74 2.19
C GLY A 551 -16.04 -41.96 1.35
N ARG A 552 -15.81 -41.80 0.04
CA ARG A 552 -15.31 -42.83 -0.86
C ARG A 552 -13.80 -42.74 -1.00
N THR A 553 -13.15 -43.88 -1.24
CA THR A 553 -11.72 -43.94 -1.55
C THR A 553 -11.52 -43.72 -3.06
N PRO A 554 -10.82 -42.65 -3.48
CA PRO A 554 -10.53 -42.42 -4.90
C PRO A 554 -9.46 -43.40 -5.40
N ASP A 555 -9.35 -43.49 -6.73
CA ASP A 555 -8.22 -44.17 -7.37
C ASP A 555 -6.91 -43.42 -7.10
N GLU A 556 -5.81 -44.16 -7.01
CA GLU A 556 -4.48 -43.57 -6.85
C GLU A 556 -4.09 -42.76 -8.10
N PRO A 557 -3.56 -41.54 -7.93
CA PRO A 557 -3.16 -40.73 -9.06
C PRO A 557 -1.95 -41.36 -9.76
N SER A 558 -1.89 -41.20 -11.07
CA SER A 558 -0.78 -41.72 -11.89
C SER A 558 0.56 -41.05 -11.58
N GLN A 559 0.53 -39.87 -10.96
CA GLN A 559 1.69 -39.13 -10.50
C GLN A 559 1.47 -38.66 -9.06
N PRO A 560 2.51 -38.65 -8.21
CA PRO A 560 2.40 -38.13 -6.87
C PRO A 560 2.11 -36.62 -6.88
N PRO A 561 1.46 -36.08 -5.83
CA PRO A 561 1.20 -34.66 -5.70
C PRO A 561 2.49 -33.84 -5.76
N THR A 562 2.44 -32.71 -6.47
CA THR A 562 3.58 -31.79 -6.49
C THR A 562 3.52 -30.90 -5.24
N ILE A 563 4.47 -31.08 -4.33
CA ILE A 563 4.55 -30.31 -3.08
C ILE A 563 5.56 -29.17 -3.25
N PHE A 564 5.14 -27.94 -2.96
CA PHE A 564 5.99 -26.76 -2.96
C PHE A 564 6.12 -26.15 -1.55
N PRO A 565 7.33 -25.69 -1.14
CA PRO A 565 8.61 -26.00 -1.77
C PRO A 565 8.84 -27.52 -1.75
N ALA A 566 9.59 -28.03 -2.74
CA ALA A 566 9.93 -29.46 -2.78
C ALA A 566 10.53 -29.89 -1.42
N PRO A 567 10.18 -31.07 -0.90
CA PRO A 567 10.70 -31.52 0.39
C PRO A 567 12.23 -31.57 0.33
N THR A 568 12.91 -30.58 0.91
CA THR A 568 14.33 -30.70 1.20
C THR A 568 14.47 -31.76 2.29
N ALA A 569 15.46 -32.66 2.16
CA ALA A 569 15.74 -33.75 3.11
C ALA A 569 15.86 -33.32 4.60
N LEU A 570 15.92 -32.02 4.88
CA LEU A 570 15.95 -31.41 6.22
C LEU A 570 14.56 -31.11 6.83
N GLN A 571 13.46 -31.16 6.08
CA GLN A 571 12.12 -30.80 6.59
C GLN A 571 11.34 -31.99 7.20
N TYR A 572 11.81 -33.22 7.03
CA TYR A 572 11.33 -34.40 7.75
C TYR A 572 12.40 -34.88 8.75
N GLY A 573 12.98 -33.95 9.51
CA GLY A 573 13.63 -34.28 10.76
C GLY A 573 12.56 -34.48 11.82
N SER A 574 12.32 -35.73 12.20
CA SER A 574 11.45 -36.19 13.30
C SER A 574 9.95 -35.89 13.18
N GLN A 575 9.21 -36.85 12.62
CA GLN A 575 8.05 -37.37 13.34
C GLN A 575 8.24 -38.90 13.50
N PRO A 576 8.01 -39.45 14.71
CA PRO A 576 7.98 -40.90 14.91
C PRO A 576 6.80 -41.56 14.19
#